data_AF-A0A1V2QII7-F1
#
_entry.id   AF-A0A1V2QII7-F1
#
_cell.length_a   1.000
_cell.length_b   1.000
_cell.length_c   1.000
_cell.angle_alpha   90.00
_cell.angle_beta   90.00
_cell.angle_gamma   90.00
#
_symmetry.space_group_name_H-M   'P 1'
#
loop_
_entity.id
_entity.type
_entity.pdbx_description
1 polymer ?
#
loop_
_entity_poly.entity_id
_entity_poly.type
_entity_poly.pdbx_seq_one_letter_code
_entity_poly.pdbx_strand_id
1 'polypeptide(L)'
;MEGDEVTPEQVRMSVAALARVRTDDGLWFVLIGTPRGLAPLGGAIQYRRRSELLLRSLRFQPERGEPDLRGLLPAANLPEFRSWPATGVDRETADEALLREIAEELGEVGQEALAATLPKLEFAPAHVLVEEPAPVPDKPWWQFRHFEVYDLVAHSRQAVRFRDRLVALAADPAVPTVALATGAHIARGELGDHPIAPQSRYLLGSTPAVGSAHDWLHER
;
A
#
# COMPACT_ATOMS: atom_id res chain seq x y z
N MET A 1 -15.22 30.74 19.82
CA MET A 1 -13.81 30.38 20.09
C MET A 1 -13.48 29.29 19.11
N GLU A 2 -13.00 29.67 17.94
CA GLU A 2 -12.28 28.75 17.06
C GLU A 2 -11.06 28.29 17.86
N GLY A 3 -11.00 27.01 18.18
CA GLY A 3 -9.79 26.44 18.76
C GLY A 3 -8.76 26.40 17.64
N ASP A 4 -7.63 27.07 17.83
CA ASP A 4 -6.49 26.93 16.93
C ASP A 4 -6.17 25.44 16.77
N GLU A 5 -6.42 24.92 15.57
CA GLU A 5 -6.15 23.53 15.25
C GLU A 5 -4.62 23.37 15.19
N VAL A 6 -4.06 22.75 16.24
CA VAL A 6 -2.61 22.53 16.31
C VAL A 6 -2.22 21.50 15.24
N THR A 7 -1.62 21.97 14.17
CA THR A 7 -0.99 21.12 13.16
C THR A 7 0.34 20.58 13.70
N PRO A 8 0.69 19.30 13.44
CA PRO A 8 1.93 18.73 13.92
C PRO A 8 3.11 19.36 13.19
N GLU A 9 4.27 19.35 13.82
CA GLU A 9 5.51 19.78 13.16
C GLU A 9 5.93 18.80 12.05
N GLN A 10 5.49 17.53 12.15
CA GLN A 10 5.87 16.45 11.23
C GLN A 10 4.66 15.67 10.72
N VAL A 11 4.77 15.22 9.47
CA VAL A 11 3.85 14.32 8.80
C VAL A 11 4.61 13.07 8.37
N ARG A 12 4.11 11.91 8.75
CA ARG A 12 4.57 10.61 8.26
C ARG A 12 3.97 10.34 6.89
N MET A 13 4.84 10.16 5.91
CA MET A 13 4.51 9.81 4.54
C MET A 13 4.49 8.29 4.37
N SER A 14 3.53 7.81 3.58
CA SER A 14 3.46 6.41 3.18
C SER A 14 3.05 6.34 1.72
N VAL A 15 4.01 6.14 0.83
CA VAL A 15 3.76 5.92 -0.60
C VAL A 15 3.98 4.45 -0.93
N ALA A 16 2.98 3.77 -1.47
CA ALA A 16 3.02 2.32 -1.69
C ALA A 16 2.26 1.90 -2.95
N ALA A 17 2.66 0.75 -3.50
CA ALA A 17 1.91 0.03 -4.52
C ALA A 17 1.32 -1.24 -3.90
N LEU A 18 0.02 -1.49 -4.14
CA LEU A 18 -0.70 -2.65 -3.62
C LEU A 18 -1.25 -3.51 -4.76
N ALA A 19 -1.02 -4.82 -4.68
CA ALA A 19 -1.53 -5.79 -5.64
C ALA A 19 -2.89 -6.34 -5.18
N ARG A 20 -3.89 -6.21 -6.04
CA ARG A 20 -5.18 -6.89 -5.94
C ARG A 20 -5.12 -8.18 -6.75
N VAL A 21 -4.85 -9.28 -6.05
CA VAL A 21 -4.95 -10.64 -6.61
C VAL A 21 -6.27 -11.25 -6.19
N ARG A 22 -7.07 -11.70 -7.17
CA ARG A 22 -8.39 -12.28 -6.93
C ARG A 22 -8.52 -13.68 -7.53
N THR A 23 -9.47 -14.45 -6.99
CA THR A 23 -9.98 -15.67 -7.63
C THR A 23 -10.63 -15.36 -8.97
N ASP A 24 -10.82 -16.38 -9.82
CA ASP A 24 -11.45 -16.24 -11.15
C ASP A 24 -12.85 -15.62 -11.10
N ASP A 25 -13.61 -15.93 -10.05
CA ASP A 25 -14.94 -15.35 -9.81
C ASP A 25 -14.90 -13.91 -9.30
N GLY A 26 -13.71 -13.39 -8.98
CA GLY A 26 -13.49 -12.05 -8.46
C GLY A 26 -13.96 -11.82 -7.02
N LEU A 27 -14.42 -12.85 -6.31
CA LEU A 27 -15.05 -12.73 -4.99
C LEU A 27 -14.06 -12.70 -3.82
N TRP A 28 -12.90 -13.34 -4.00
CA TRP A 28 -11.90 -13.51 -2.96
C TRP A 28 -10.62 -12.78 -3.32
N PHE A 29 -9.98 -12.22 -2.31
CA PHE A 29 -8.70 -11.53 -2.36
C PHE A 29 -7.65 -12.39 -1.68
N VAL A 30 -6.48 -12.51 -2.29
CA VAL A 30 -5.32 -13.14 -1.65
C VAL A 30 -4.65 -12.11 -0.74
N LEU A 31 -4.50 -12.48 0.53
CA LEU A 31 -3.72 -11.75 1.53
C LEU A 31 -2.53 -12.60 1.98
N ILE A 32 -1.46 -11.94 2.42
CA ILE A 32 -0.25 -12.58 2.92
C ILE A 32 -0.01 -12.22 4.40
N GLY A 33 0.52 -13.15 5.16
CA GLY A 33 0.79 -13.03 6.57
C GLY A 33 2.02 -12.18 6.83
N THR A 34 1.86 -11.24 7.74
CA THR A 34 2.92 -10.38 8.27
C THR A 34 2.98 -10.54 9.79
N PRO A 35 4.03 -10.02 10.47
CA PRO A 35 4.06 -10.00 11.93
C PRO A 35 2.87 -9.26 12.59
N ARG A 36 2.10 -8.48 11.83
CA ARG A 36 0.95 -7.70 12.31
C ARG A 36 -0.42 -8.26 11.88
N GLY A 37 -0.45 -9.41 11.19
CA GLY A 37 -1.66 -9.99 10.62
C GLY A 37 -1.60 -10.12 9.11
N LEU A 38 -2.76 -10.35 8.48
CA LEU A 38 -2.89 -10.51 7.03
C LEU A 38 -2.91 -9.15 6.33
N ALA A 39 -2.15 -8.98 5.26
CA ALA A 39 -2.01 -7.74 4.51
C ALA A 39 -2.19 -7.97 3.01
N PRO A 40 -2.53 -6.94 2.22
CA PRO A 40 -2.44 -7.02 0.77
C PRO A 40 -0.99 -7.28 0.36
N LEU A 41 -0.80 -7.97 -0.76
CA LEU A 41 0.51 -8.05 -1.41
C LEU A 41 0.99 -6.67 -1.83
N GLY A 42 2.27 -6.39 -1.65
CA GLY A 42 2.90 -5.13 -2.05
C GLY A 42 3.34 -4.27 -0.87
N GLY A 43 3.94 -3.12 -1.18
CA GLY A 43 4.59 -2.33 -0.15
C GLY A 43 5.14 -1.01 -0.65
N ALA A 44 6.14 -0.50 0.05
CA ALA A 44 6.61 0.86 -0.14
C ALA A 44 7.28 1.02 -1.50
N ILE A 45 6.97 2.12 -2.18
CA ILE A 45 7.67 2.49 -3.41
C ILE A 45 9.02 3.08 -3.02
N GLN A 46 10.10 2.64 -3.68
CA GLN A 46 11.42 3.22 -3.48
C GLN A 46 11.65 4.43 -4.39
N TYR A 47 12.31 5.46 -3.88
CA TYR A 47 12.83 6.56 -4.70
C TYR A 47 14.19 6.18 -5.31
N ARG A 48 14.55 6.81 -6.42
CA ARG A 48 15.85 6.61 -7.07
C ARG A 48 16.81 7.72 -6.66
N ARG A 49 18.09 7.52 -7.01
CA ARG A 49 19.21 8.39 -6.61
C ARG A 49 19.04 9.86 -7.02
N ARG A 50 18.35 10.19 -8.12
CA ARG A 50 18.24 11.60 -8.56
C ARG A 50 17.26 12.38 -7.67
N SER A 51 16.31 11.70 -7.03
CA SER A 51 15.33 12.25 -6.11
C SER A 51 15.90 12.47 -4.71
N GLU A 52 17.07 11.92 -4.39
CA GLU A 52 17.73 12.16 -3.09
C GLU A 52 17.93 13.66 -2.81
N LEU A 53 18.30 14.44 -3.84
CA LEU A 53 18.51 15.88 -3.69
C LEU A 53 17.20 16.61 -3.37
N LEU A 54 16.11 16.24 -4.05
CA LEU A 54 14.76 16.77 -3.80
C LEU A 54 14.27 16.38 -2.40
N LEU A 55 14.34 15.09 -2.05
CA LEU A 55 13.90 14.61 -0.74
C LEU A 55 14.72 15.24 0.39
N ARG A 56 16.02 15.47 0.17
CA ARG A 56 16.87 16.20 1.12
C ARG A 56 16.49 17.68 1.23
N SER A 57 16.17 18.37 0.13
CA SER A 57 15.72 19.77 0.20
C SER A 57 14.39 19.89 0.94
N LEU A 58 13.52 18.89 0.79
CA LEU A 58 12.28 18.73 1.54
C LEU A 58 12.48 18.27 3.00
N ARG A 59 13.73 17.98 3.41
CA ARG A 59 14.06 17.42 4.73
C ARG A 59 13.30 16.12 5.05
N PHE A 60 13.00 15.32 4.03
CA PHE A 60 12.44 13.99 4.20
C PHE A 60 13.43 13.07 4.93
N GLN A 61 12.93 12.31 5.89
CA GLN A 61 13.70 11.36 6.70
C GLN A 61 13.10 9.96 6.52
N PRO A 62 13.73 9.05 5.76
CA PRO A 62 13.21 7.70 5.59
C PRO A 62 13.20 6.96 6.94
N GLU A 63 12.19 6.12 7.17
CA GLU A 63 12.07 5.31 8.39
C GLU A 63 13.14 4.21 8.49
N ARG A 64 13.64 3.78 7.33
CA ARG A 64 14.63 2.72 7.17
C ARG A 64 15.85 3.28 6.45
N GLY A 65 16.98 2.56 6.50
CA GLY A 65 18.18 2.90 5.72
C GLY A 65 18.04 2.65 4.21
N GLU A 66 16.89 2.16 3.77
CA GLU A 66 16.53 1.90 2.38
C GLU A 66 15.86 3.13 1.77
N PRO A 67 15.91 3.29 0.43
CA PRO A 67 15.32 4.44 -0.26
C PRO A 67 13.79 4.34 -0.34
N ASP A 68 13.12 4.00 0.75
CA ASP A 68 11.67 3.88 0.84
C ASP A 68 10.99 5.24 0.94
N LEU A 69 9.85 5.39 0.26
CA LEU A 69 8.93 6.52 0.47
C LEU A 69 8.03 6.37 1.71
N ARG A 70 8.56 5.70 2.73
CA ARG A 70 8.07 5.68 4.11
C ARG A 70 9.01 6.51 4.96
N GLY A 71 8.53 7.61 5.52
CA GLY A 71 9.38 8.55 6.23
C GLY A 71 8.64 9.68 6.89
N LEU A 72 9.38 10.54 7.59
CA LEU A 72 8.89 11.77 8.19
C LEU A 72 9.25 12.97 7.30
N LEU A 73 8.34 13.93 7.24
CA LEU A 73 8.48 15.18 6.50
C LEU A 73 8.01 16.33 7.39
N PRO A 74 8.70 17.49 7.44
CA PRO A 74 8.15 18.67 8.08
C PRO A 74 6.81 19.05 7.43
N ALA A 75 5.80 19.38 8.23
CA ALA A 75 4.45 19.66 7.71
C ALA A 75 4.45 20.80 6.67
N ALA A 76 5.30 21.81 6.84
CA ALA A 76 5.48 22.92 5.91
C ALA A 76 5.91 22.49 4.49
N ASN A 77 6.57 21.34 4.35
CA ASN A 77 7.08 20.83 3.07
C ASN A 77 6.12 19.83 2.40
N LEU A 78 5.01 19.49 3.06
CA LEU A 78 4.02 18.56 2.52
C LEU A 78 3.43 19.02 1.18
N PRO A 79 3.03 20.30 0.96
CA PRO A 79 2.42 20.69 -0.31
C PRO A 79 3.32 20.40 -1.51
N GLU A 80 4.63 20.61 -1.37
CA GLU A 80 5.61 20.31 -2.42
C GLU A 80 5.74 18.79 -2.63
N PHE A 81 5.86 18.01 -1.54
CA PHE A 81 5.94 16.55 -1.64
C PHE A 81 4.66 15.94 -2.25
N ARG A 82 3.47 16.40 -1.86
CA ARG A 82 2.17 15.76 -2.17
C ARG A 82 1.95 15.50 -3.65
N SER A 83 2.42 16.41 -4.51
CA SER A 83 2.26 16.30 -5.96
C SER A 83 3.29 15.39 -6.62
N TRP A 84 4.47 15.23 -6.01
CA TRP A 84 5.60 14.55 -6.64
C TRP A 84 5.37 13.05 -6.88
N PRO A 85 4.79 12.24 -5.95
CA PRO A 85 4.54 10.83 -6.20
C PRO A 85 3.73 10.59 -7.48
N ALA A 86 2.69 11.38 -7.73
CA ALA A 86 1.84 11.23 -8.91
C ALA A 86 2.59 11.43 -10.25
N THR A 87 3.75 12.08 -10.24
CA THR A 87 4.55 12.31 -11.46
C THR A 87 5.25 11.06 -11.96
N GLY A 88 5.46 10.05 -11.11
CA GLY A 88 6.27 8.87 -11.45
C GLY A 88 7.76 9.15 -11.64
N VAL A 89 8.22 10.40 -11.47
CA VAL A 89 9.59 10.79 -11.80
C VAL A 89 10.56 10.27 -10.75
N ASP A 90 11.54 9.49 -11.22
CA ASP A 90 12.71 9.04 -10.46
C ASP A 90 12.36 8.31 -9.15
N ARG A 91 11.35 7.45 -9.24
CA ARG A 91 10.97 6.42 -8.25
C ARG A 91 10.77 5.07 -8.97
N GLU A 92 10.60 3.99 -8.24
CA GLU A 92 10.15 2.73 -8.81
C GLU A 92 8.80 2.92 -9.54
N THR A 93 8.66 2.25 -10.67
CA THR A 93 7.35 2.01 -11.25
C THR A 93 6.56 1.08 -10.32
N ALA A 94 5.24 1.04 -10.48
CA ALA A 94 4.43 0.11 -9.70
C ALA A 94 4.81 -1.36 -9.95
N ASP A 95 5.10 -1.73 -11.20
CA ASP A 95 5.55 -3.10 -11.51
C ASP A 95 6.85 -3.44 -10.78
N GLU A 96 7.83 -2.52 -10.76
CA GLU A 96 9.09 -2.73 -10.05
C GLU A 96 8.87 -2.94 -8.55
N ALA A 97 8.07 -2.06 -7.93
CA ALA A 97 7.76 -2.14 -6.51
C ALA A 97 6.97 -3.42 -6.17
N LEU A 98 5.93 -3.75 -6.94
CA LEU A 98 5.11 -4.94 -6.72
C LEU A 98 5.90 -6.23 -6.91
N LEU A 99 6.71 -6.33 -7.96
CA LEU A 99 7.53 -7.53 -8.19
C LEU A 99 8.55 -7.75 -7.06
N ARG A 100 9.19 -6.67 -6.58
CA ARG A 100 10.11 -6.73 -5.45
C ARG A 100 9.41 -7.15 -4.16
N GLU A 101 8.36 -6.43 -3.78
CA GLU A 101 7.63 -6.68 -2.53
C GLU A 101 6.99 -8.08 -2.52
N ILE A 102 6.35 -8.50 -3.60
CA ILE A 102 5.77 -9.86 -3.69
C ILE A 102 6.86 -10.92 -3.56
N ALA A 103 8.06 -10.70 -4.12
CA ALA A 103 9.17 -11.64 -3.97
C ALA A 103 9.64 -11.74 -2.51
N GLU A 104 9.77 -10.60 -1.83
CA GLU A 104 10.16 -10.52 -0.43
C GLU A 104 9.12 -11.19 0.47
N GLU A 105 7.85 -10.82 0.34
CA GLU A 105 6.74 -11.37 1.13
C GLU A 105 6.61 -12.88 0.93
N LEU A 106 6.72 -13.38 -0.31
CA LEU A 106 6.73 -14.82 -0.58
C LEU A 106 7.92 -15.52 0.06
N GLY A 107 9.09 -14.89 0.10
CA GLY A 107 10.25 -15.40 0.82
C GLY A 107 10.03 -15.47 2.32
N GLU A 108 9.43 -14.45 2.92
CA GLU A 108 9.11 -14.41 4.36
C GLU A 108 8.16 -15.55 4.79
N VAL A 109 7.30 -16.02 3.89
CA VAL A 109 6.36 -17.13 4.15
C VAL A 109 6.81 -18.48 3.58
N GLY A 110 8.07 -18.61 3.14
CA GLY A 110 8.67 -19.87 2.67
C GLY A 110 8.14 -20.35 1.31
N GLN A 111 7.80 -19.43 0.42
CA GLN A 111 7.29 -19.67 -0.94
C GLN A 111 8.23 -19.13 -2.02
N GLU A 112 9.55 -19.25 -1.82
CA GLU A 112 10.59 -18.74 -2.73
C GLU A 112 10.49 -19.34 -4.14
N ALA A 113 10.05 -20.60 -4.24
CA ALA A 113 9.82 -21.27 -5.52
C ALA A 113 8.74 -20.56 -6.35
N LEU A 114 7.74 -19.98 -5.70
CA LEU A 114 6.71 -19.18 -6.36
C LEU A 114 7.26 -17.79 -6.74
N ALA A 115 8.07 -17.18 -5.88
CA ALA A 115 8.74 -15.90 -6.16
C ALA A 115 9.64 -15.96 -7.41
N ALA A 116 10.29 -17.09 -7.67
CA ALA A 116 11.08 -17.30 -8.89
C ALA A 116 10.27 -17.18 -10.20
N THR A 117 8.93 -17.24 -10.13
CA THR A 117 8.05 -17.11 -11.29
C THR A 117 7.58 -15.69 -11.57
N LEU A 118 7.97 -14.72 -10.75
CA LEU A 118 7.55 -13.32 -10.84
C LEU A 118 8.00 -12.52 -12.08
N PRO A 119 9.17 -12.74 -12.73
CA PRO A 119 9.76 -11.80 -13.71
C PRO A 119 8.96 -11.45 -14.98
N LYS A 120 7.67 -11.78 -15.08
CA LYS A 120 6.79 -11.55 -16.23
C LYS A 120 5.34 -11.28 -15.83
N LEU A 121 5.10 -10.94 -14.56
CA LEU A 121 3.77 -10.50 -14.16
C LEU A 121 3.57 -9.05 -14.61
N GLU A 122 2.35 -8.77 -15.04
CA GLU A 122 1.90 -7.44 -15.43
C GLU A 122 0.78 -7.02 -14.50
N PHE A 123 0.76 -5.74 -14.15
CA PHE A 123 -0.25 -5.18 -13.26
C PHE A 123 -0.97 -4.02 -13.96
N ALA A 124 -2.30 -4.09 -13.99
CA ALA A 124 -3.14 -3.04 -14.57
C ALA A 124 -3.55 -2.05 -13.47
N PRO A 125 -3.43 -0.72 -13.69
CA PRO A 125 -3.90 0.26 -12.73
C PRO A 125 -5.39 0.05 -12.41
N ALA A 126 -5.74 -0.05 -11.14
CA ALA A 126 -7.12 -0.12 -10.69
C ALA A 126 -7.60 1.27 -10.24
N HIS A 127 -6.96 1.82 -9.21
CA HIS A 127 -7.27 3.14 -8.67
C HIS A 127 -6.14 3.67 -7.79
N VAL A 128 -6.12 4.97 -7.57
CA VAL A 128 -5.18 5.65 -6.66
C VAL A 128 -5.97 6.18 -5.47
N LEU A 129 -5.42 6.05 -4.27
CA LEU A 129 -5.96 6.63 -3.06
C LEU A 129 -4.97 7.62 -2.47
N VAL A 130 -5.49 8.79 -2.11
CA VAL A 130 -4.77 9.79 -1.37
C VAL A 130 -5.54 10.07 -0.09
N GLU A 131 -4.93 9.77 1.05
CA GLU A 131 -5.45 10.18 2.35
C GLU A 131 -4.69 11.42 2.79
N GLU A 132 -5.45 12.50 2.97
CA GLU A 132 -4.93 13.74 3.52
C GLU A 132 -4.35 13.51 4.92
N PRO A 133 -3.40 14.36 5.36
CA PRO A 133 -2.80 14.25 6.67
C PRO A 133 -3.86 14.18 7.76
N ALA A 134 -3.81 13.13 8.57
CA ALA A 134 -4.70 12.95 9.70
C ALA A 134 -3.91 12.51 10.96
N PRO A 135 -4.35 12.87 12.17
CA PRO A 135 -3.73 12.40 13.40
C PRO A 135 -3.75 10.88 13.50
N VAL A 136 -2.65 10.30 13.97
CA VAL A 136 -2.56 8.87 14.28
C VAL A 136 -2.59 8.70 15.79
N PRO A 137 -3.44 7.80 16.34
CA PRO A 137 -3.47 7.55 17.78
C PRO A 137 -2.07 7.27 18.35
N ASP A 138 -1.77 7.92 19.47
CA ASP A 138 -0.52 7.78 20.22
C ASP A 138 0.77 8.13 19.44
N LYS A 139 0.67 8.88 18.33
CA LYS A 139 1.82 9.35 17.56
C LYS A 139 1.94 10.87 17.61
N PRO A 140 3.17 11.42 17.69
CA PRO A 140 3.41 12.86 17.67
C PRO A 140 3.39 13.45 16.25
N TRP A 141 2.96 12.69 15.24
CA TRP A 141 2.88 13.10 13.85
C TRP A 141 1.53 12.76 13.25
N TRP A 142 1.14 13.49 12.21
CA TRP A 142 0.02 13.09 11.35
C TRP A 142 0.51 12.11 10.28
N GLN A 143 -0.40 11.43 9.60
CA GLN A 143 -0.06 10.52 8.51
C GLN A 143 -0.76 10.91 7.22
N PHE A 144 0.03 11.02 6.16
CA PHE A 144 -0.40 11.11 4.77
C PHE A 144 -0.16 9.77 4.08
N ARG A 145 -1.11 9.32 3.24
CA ARG A 145 -0.96 8.09 2.46
C ARG A 145 -1.23 8.35 0.98
N HIS A 146 -0.37 7.83 0.11
CA HIS A 146 -0.58 7.80 -1.33
C HIS A 146 -0.40 6.35 -1.78
N PHE A 147 -1.50 5.67 -2.08
CA PHE A 147 -1.48 4.27 -2.47
C PHE A 147 -1.98 4.08 -3.89
N GLU A 148 -1.19 3.36 -4.67
CA GLU A 148 -1.55 2.97 -6.03
C GLU A 148 -1.96 1.49 -6.00
N VAL A 149 -3.20 1.20 -6.37
CA VAL A 149 -3.74 -0.18 -6.37
C VAL A 149 -3.77 -0.69 -7.79
N TYR A 150 -3.29 -1.92 -7.98
CA TYR A 150 -3.22 -2.56 -9.29
C TYR A 150 -3.83 -3.96 -9.28
N ASP A 151 -4.50 -4.34 -10.36
CA ASP A 151 -4.95 -5.71 -10.59
C ASP A 151 -3.86 -6.54 -11.27
N LEU A 152 -3.66 -7.79 -10.82
CA LEU A 152 -2.84 -8.74 -11.56
C LEU A 152 -3.49 -9.09 -12.91
N VAL A 153 -2.76 -8.89 -14.01
CA VAL A 153 -3.23 -9.20 -15.37
C VAL A 153 -2.97 -10.67 -15.70
N ALA A 154 -4.03 -11.48 -15.63
CA ALA A 154 -3.96 -12.93 -15.88
C ALA A 154 -4.13 -13.31 -17.38
N HIS A 155 -3.49 -12.59 -18.30
CA HIS A 155 -3.57 -12.91 -19.75
C HIS A 155 -2.54 -13.96 -20.21
N SER A 156 -1.39 -14.02 -19.53
CA SER A 156 -0.36 -15.00 -19.85
C SER A 156 -0.58 -16.30 -19.06
N ARG A 157 -0.19 -17.45 -19.65
CA ARG A 157 -0.21 -18.74 -18.93
C ARG A 157 0.57 -18.70 -17.61
N GLN A 158 1.60 -17.87 -17.55
CA GLN A 158 2.43 -17.70 -16.34
C GLN A 158 1.68 -16.93 -15.26
N ALA A 159 1.02 -15.82 -15.60
CA ALA A 159 0.23 -15.05 -14.66
C ALA A 159 -0.97 -15.84 -14.12
N VAL A 160 -1.65 -16.60 -14.98
CA VAL A 160 -2.70 -17.55 -14.55
C VAL A 160 -2.15 -18.57 -13.56
N ARG A 161 -1.04 -19.25 -13.89
CA ARG A 161 -0.42 -20.23 -13.00
C ARG A 161 0.02 -19.63 -11.66
N PHE A 162 0.58 -18.42 -11.69
CA PHE A 162 0.98 -17.71 -10.48
C PHE A 162 -0.21 -17.44 -9.57
N ARG A 163 -1.29 -16.86 -10.12
CA ARG A 163 -2.54 -16.61 -9.40
C ARG A 163 -3.13 -17.90 -8.85
N ASP A 164 -3.26 -18.93 -9.67
CA ASP A 164 -3.86 -20.21 -9.26
C ASP A 164 -3.05 -20.87 -8.15
N ARG A 165 -1.71 -20.75 -8.20
CA ARG A 165 -0.84 -21.25 -7.14
C ARG A 165 -0.99 -20.46 -5.84
N LEU A 166 -1.08 -19.12 -5.91
CA LEU A 166 -1.39 -18.28 -4.75
C LEU A 166 -2.74 -18.65 -4.12
N VAL A 167 -3.78 -18.82 -4.93
CA VAL A 167 -5.11 -19.23 -4.48
C VAL A 167 -5.06 -20.62 -3.84
N ALA A 168 -4.32 -21.56 -4.43
CA ALA A 168 -4.16 -22.89 -3.86
C ALA A 168 -3.42 -22.87 -2.51
N LEU A 169 -2.38 -22.03 -2.36
CA LEU A 169 -1.70 -21.83 -1.07
C LEU A 169 -2.66 -21.24 -0.04
N ALA A 170 -3.45 -20.24 -0.45
CA ALA A 170 -4.43 -19.58 0.41
C ALA A 170 -5.57 -20.50 0.88
N ALA A 171 -5.80 -21.61 0.18
CA ALA A 171 -6.75 -22.65 0.55
C ALA A 171 -6.12 -23.81 1.33
N ASP A 172 -4.79 -23.86 1.47
CA ASP A 172 -4.06 -24.93 2.14
C ASP A 172 -3.97 -24.65 3.66
N PRO A 173 -4.60 -25.46 4.52
CA PRO A 173 -4.52 -25.28 5.97
C PRO A 173 -3.10 -25.39 6.52
N ALA A 174 -2.18 -26.02 5.79
CA ALA A 174 -0.76 -26.10 6.17
C ALA A 174 0.00 -24.79 5.93
N VAL A 175 -0.60 -23.81 5.23
CA VAL A 175 0.01 -22.51 4.91
C VAL A 175 -0.87 -21.37 5.44
N PRO A 176 -1.02 -21.21 6.78
CA PRO A 176 -1.90 -20.21 7.38
C PRO A 176 -1.43 -18.75 7.14
N THR A 177 -0.23 -18.59 6.60
CA THR A 177 0.37 -17.30 6.22
C THR A 177 -0.08 -16.80 4.86
N VAL A 178 -0.92 -17.54 4.13
CA VAL A 178 -1.57 -17.04 2.91
C VAL A 178 -3.07 -17.32 3.08
N ALA A 179 -3.92 -16.34 2.78
CA ALA A 179 -5.35 -16.47 3.06
C ALA A 179 -6.24 -15.86 1.99
N LEU A 180 -7.42 -16.45 1.80
CA LEU A 180 -8.50 -15.88 0.99
C LEU A 180 -9.44 -15.06 1.89
N ALA A 181 -9.57 -13.77 1.59
CA ALA A 181 -10.50 -12.87 2.26
C ALA A 181 -11.59 -12.39 1.28
N THR A 182 -12.82 -12.26 1.75
CA THR A 182 -13.88 -11.60 0.97
C THR A 182 -13.83 -10.09 1.22
N GLY A 183 -14.58 -9.31 0.45
CA GLY A 183 -14.78 -7.90 0.75
C GLY A 183 -15.35 -7.66 2.16
N ALA A 184 -16.18 -8.56 2.67
CA ALA A 184 -16.74 -8.46 4.02
C ALA A 184 -15.69 -8.71 5.11
N HIS A 185 -14.77 -9.66 4.90
CA HIS A 185 -13.63 -9.88 5.81
C HIS A 185 -12.76 -8.62 5.87
N ILE A 186 -12.39 -8.08 4.71
CA ILE A 186 -11.58 -6.87 4.59
C ILE A 186 -12.25 -5.67 5.25
N ALA A 187 -13.56 -5.48 5.04
CA ALA A 187 -14.31 -4.37 5.63
C ALA A 187 -14.40 -4.45 7.16
N ARG A 188 -14.48 -5.66 7.73
CA ARG A 188 -14.42 -5.87 9.19
C ARG A 188 -13.02 -5.74 9.76
N GLY A 189 -11.98 -5.96 8.94
CA GLY A 189 -10.59 -5.96 9.39
C GLY A 189 -10.18 -7.28 10.05
N GLU A 190 -10.85 -8.39 9.75
CA GLU A 190 -10.57 -9.70 10.36
C GLU A 190 -10.99 -10.88 9.47
N LEU A 191 -10.27 -12.00 9.63
CA LEU A 191 -10.59 -13.31 9.06
C LEU A 191 -10.44 -14.37 10.15
N GLY A 192 -11.56 -14.76 10.77
CA GLY A 192 -11.52 -15.57 12.00
C GLY A 192 -10.74 -14.82 13.09
N ASP A 193 -9.76 -15.48 13.70
CA ASP A 193 -8.90 -14.87 14.74
C ASP A 193 -7.72 -14.07 14.17
N HIS A 194 -7.59 -13.97 12.83
CA HIS A 194 -6.50 -13.25 12.19
C HIS A 194 -6.89 -11.81 11.87
N PRO A 195 -6.19 -10.80 12.43
CA PRO A 195 -6.43 -9.41 12.05
C PRO A 195 -6.01 -9.18 10.60
N ILE A 196 -6.82 -8.42 9.86
CA ILE A 196 -6.50 -7.92 8.53
C ILE A 196 -6.01 -6.48 8.67
N ALA A 197 -4.85 -6.20 8.09
CA ALA A 197 -4.20 -4.91 8.15
C ALA A 197 -5.13 -3.83 7.53
N PRO A 198 -5.26 -2.64 8.15
CA PRO A 198 -6.22 -1.62 7.73
C PRO A 198 -6.11 -1.22 6.24
N GLN A 199 -4.90 -1.26 5.66
CA GLN A 199 -4.69 -0.93 4.26
C GLN A 199 -5.34 -1.91 3.28
N SER A 200 -5.76 -3.09 3.72
CA SER A 200 -6.50 -4.03 2.86
C SER A 200 -7.82 -3.43 2.36
N ARG A 201 -8.41 -2.47 3.09
CA ARG A 201 -9.64 -1.77 2.69
C ARG A 201 -9.54 -1.12 1.31
N TYR A 202 -8.33 -0.72 0.94
CA TYR A 202 -8.06 -0.07 -0.34
C TYR A 202 -8.23 -1.01 -1.54
N LEU A 203 -8.18 -2.33 -1.34
CA LEU A 203 -8.44 -3.30 -2.41
C LEU A 203 -9.88 -3.23 -2.93
N LEU A 204 -10.83 -2.76 -2.11
CA LEU A 204 -12.26 -2.75 -2.42
C LEU A 204 -12.69 -1.63 -3.37
N GLY A 205 -11.80 -0.69 -3.71
CA GLY A 205 -12.08 0.38 -4.69
C GLY A 205 -13.20 1.35 -4.28
N SER A 206 -13.63 1.31 -3.03
CA SER A 206 -14.65 2.19 -2.46
C SER A 206 -14.12 2.71 -1.14
N THR A 207 -13.40 3.83 -1.17
CA THR A 207 -13.38 4.66 0.05
C THR A 207 -14.56 5.60 -0.14
N PRO A 208 -15.56 5.67 0.77
CA PRO A 208 -16.43 6.84 0.78
C PRO A 208 -15.50 8.04 0.86
N ALA A 209 -15.78 9.11 0.11
CA ALA A 209 -15.09 10.37 0.27
C ALA A 209 -15.02 10.64 1.79
N VAL A 210 -13.82 10.50 2.37
CA VAL A 210 -13.58 11.05 3.70
C VAL A 210 -13.93 12.51 3.53
N GLY A 211 -14.93 12.94 4.30
CA GLY A 211 -15.68 14.18 4.11
C GLY A 211 -14.81 15.26 3.51
N SER A 212 -15.28 15.81 2.39
CA SER A 212 -14.68 16.95 1.75
C SER A 212 -14.23 17.94 2.81
N ALA A 213 -12.91 18.17 2.92
CA ALA A 213 -12.34 19.32 3.62
C ALA A 213 -12.65 20.61 2.84
N HIS A 214 -13.88 20.72 2.35
CA HIS A 214 -14.40 21.74 1.45
C HIS A 214 -15.58 22.50 2.10
N ASP A 215 -15.85 22.27 3.39
CA ASP A 215 -16.74 23.08 4.23
C ASP A 215 -15.98 24.10 5.10
N TRP A 216 -14.68 24.32 4.89
CA TRP A 216 -13.88 25.26 5.70
C TRP A 216 -13.29 26.46 4.95
N LEU A 217 -13.84 26.85 3.78
CA LEU A 217 -13.39 28.07 3.09
C LEU A 217 -14.48 29.04 2.60
N HIS A 218 -15.73 28.88 3.05
CA HIS A 218 -16.73 29.94 2.89
C HIS A 218 -17.65 30.00 4.11
N GLU A 219 -17.21 30.69 5.16
CA GLU A 219 -18.04 31.62 5.95
C GLU A 219 -17.21 32.23 7.10
N ARG A 220 -16.68 33.42 6.81
CA ARG A 220 -16.51 34.64 7.66
C ARG A 220 -15.10 35.21 7.66
#